data_AF-A0A6G2BDA9-F1
#
_entry.id   AF-A0A6G2BDA9-F1
#
_cell.length_a   1.000
_cell.length_b   1.000
_cell.length_c   1.000
_cell.angle_alpha   90.00
_cell.angle_beta   90.00
_cell.angle_gamma   90.00
#
_symmetry.space_group_name_H-M   'P 1'
#
loop_
_entity.id
_entity.type
_entity.pdbx_description
1 polymer ?
#
loop_
_entity_poly.entity_id
_entity_poly.type
_entity_poly.pdbx_seq_one_letter_code
_entity_poly.pdbx_strand_id
1 'polypeptide(L)'
;MTPDIDNWRVDTRPGGWLRLQQPDGERATVYLRYRLSGPPGEERLTLQTIIVKDEDGEGLSGRVWRRVPLSKVERALAPLTATNLPAPQAQAVAEMREAFRPTEETTSLTVEQLDEYFEEGSPVDDLIDRIRSEVPDTPSSPPVLAEPDAASLRPPEGRLTDAFLRKVGDAYKYYASIGNAPARDIAEQANVPVRTVHRWVLKARERGILPPARSGRAG
;
A
#
# COMPACT_ATOMS: atom_id res chain seq x y z
N MET A 1 -0.84 10.10 -22.52
CA MET A 1 0.44 9.35 -22.60
C MET A 1 0.32 8.33 -21.47
N THR A 2 0.52 7.03 -21.69
CA THR A 2 0.11 6.03 -20.68
C THR A 2 1.28 5.76 -19.71
N PRO A 3 1.05 5.75 -18.38
CA PRO A 3 2.10 5.51 -17.40
C PRO A 3 2.78 4.16 -17.63
N ASP A 4 4.08 4.21 -17.93
CA ASP A 4 4.92 3.03 -18.02
C ASP A 4 5.47 2.68 -16.63
N ILE A 5 5.06 1.54 -16.08
CA ILE A 5 5.47 1.06 -14.74
C ILE A 5 6.62 0.01 -14.84
N ASP A 6 7.47 0.15 -15.86
CA ASP A 6 8.60 -0.72 -16.24
C ASP A 6 8.22 -1.86 -17.21
N ASN A 7 7.60 -1.48 -18.33
CA ASN A 7 7.00 -2.33 -19.37
C ASN A 7 5.60 -2.85 -19.02
N TRP A 8 4.79 -2.05 -18.32
CA TRP A 8 3.36 -2.34 -18.19
C TRP A 8 2.61 -1.04 -18.42
N ARG A 9 1.70 -1.08 -19.40
CA ARG A 9 0.72 -0.04 -19.64
C ARG A 9 -0.34 -0.15 -18.55
N VAL A 10 -0.59 0.92 -17.81
CA VAL A 10 -1.62 0.95 -16.76
C VAL A 10 -2.71 1.94 -17.13
N ASP A 11 -3.91 1.42 -17.41
CA ASP A 11 -5.09 2.24 -17.62
C ASP A 11 -5.94 2.24 -16.33
N THR A 12 -6.54 3.38 -16.00
CA THR A 12 -7.42 3.51 -14.82
C THR A 12 -8.84 3.89 -15.21
N ARG A 13 -9.81 3.38 -14.44
CA ARG A 13 -11.24 3.57 -14.66
C ARG A 13 -11.99 3.82 -13.35
N PRO A 14 -13.18 4.45 -13.43
CA PRO A 14 -14.06 4.59 -12.29
C PRO A 14 -14.36 3.28 -11.56
N GLY A 15 -14.77 3.38 -10.28
CA GLY A 15 -15.03 2.22 -9.44
C GLY A 15 -13.78 1.48 -8.96
N GLY A 16 -12.61 2.11 -9.13
CA GLY A 16 -11.31 1.63 -8.68
C GLY A 16 -10.72 0.51 -9.54
N TRP A 17 -11.13 0.43 -10.80
CA TRP A 17 -10.61 -0.54 -11.76
C TRP A 17 -9.32 -0.06 -12.41
N LEU A 18 -8.36 -0.96 -12.52
CA LEU A 18 -7.11 -0.78 -13.26
C LEU A 18 -6.93 -1.93 -14.23
N ARG A 19 -6.45 -1.63 -15.43
CA ARG A 19 -6.03 -2.61 -16.44
C ARG A 19 -4.53 -2.47 -16.63
N LEU A 20 -3.82 -3.57 -16.44
CA LEU A 20 -2.39 -3.66 -16.69
C LEU A 20 -2.18 -4.55 -17.91
N GLN A 21 -1.53 -4.00 -18.93
CA GLN A 21 -1.18 -4.70 -20.16
C GLN A 21 0.33 -4.73 -20.35
N GLN A 22 0.87 -5.90 -20.63
CA GLN A 22 2.28 -6.03 -21.00
C GLN A 22 2.42 -5.64 -22.49
N PRO A 23 3.34 -4.72 -22.84
CA PRO A 23 3.53 -4.26 -24.21
C PRO A 23 4.27 -5.28 -25.09
N ASP A 24 4.90 -6.30 -24.51
CA ASP A 24 5.84 -7.18 -25.20
C ASP A 24 5.42 -8.65 -25.10
N GLY A 25 4.88 -9.17 -26.21
CA GLY A 25 4.75 -10.59 -26.61
C GLY A 25 3.85 -11.52 -25.76
N GLU A 26 3.96 -11.46 -24.44
CA GLU A 26 3.12 -12.20 -23.50
C GLU A 26 1.83 -11.40 -23.28
N ARG A 27 0.76 -11.84 -23.94
CA ARG A 27 -0.55 -11.17 -23.96
C ARG A 27 -1.36 -11.43 -22.68
N ALA A 28 -0.75 -11.22 -21.52
CA ALA A 28 -1.47 -11.27 -20.26
C ALA A 28 -2.05 -9.89 -19.96
N THR A 29 -3.38 -9.82 -19.84
CA THR A 29 -4.07 -8.63 -19.33
C THR A 29 -4.50 -8.88 -17.89
N VAL A 30 -4.10 -7.99 -16.98
CA VAL A 30 -4.45 -8.09 -15.57
C VAL A 30 -5.40 -6.95 -15.21
N TYR A 31 -6.57 -7.32 -14.71
CA TYR A 31 -7.54 -6.38 -14.15
C TYR A 31 -7.44 -6.41 -12.63
N LEU A 32 -7.24 -5.24 -12.03
CA LEU A 32 -7.22 -5.05 -10.57
C LEU A 32 -8.39 -4.16 -10.18
N ARG A 33 -9.03 -4.47 -9.05
CA ARG A 33 -10.00 -3.58 -8.43
C ARG A 33 -9.57 -3.21 -7.03
N TYR A 34 -9.26 -1.94 -6.83
CA TYR A 34 -8.99 -1.39 -5.51
C TYR A 34 -10.20 -0.67 -4.95
N ARG A 35 -10.35 -0.73 -3.63
CA ARG A 35 -11.41 -0.04 -2.90
C ARG A 35 -10.83 0.70 -1.71
N LEU A 36 -11.26 1.95 -1.53
CA LEU A 36 -11.04 2.69 -0.30
C LEU A 36 -12.01 2.19 0.78
N SER A 37 -11.45 1.82 1.92
CA SER A 37 -12.18 1.26 3.06
C SER A 37 -11.68 1.89 4.36
N GLY A 38 -12.59 2.17 5.28
CA GLY A 38 -12.29 2.83 6.56
C GLY A 38 -13.01 4.17 6.72
N PRO A 39 -12.96 4.78 7.91
CA PRO A 39 -13.52 6.10 8.16
C PRO A 39 -12.65 7.20 7.53
N PRO A 40 -13.22 8.38 7.21
CA PRO A 40 -12.46 9.51 6.69
C PRO A 40 -11.23 9.83 7.57
N GLY A 41 -10.06 9.91 6.94
CA GLY A 41 -8.79 10.14 7.64
C GLY A 41 -8.05 8.87 8.08
N GLU A 42 -8.71 7.70 8.08
CA GLU A 42 -8.08 6.38 8.24
C GLU A 42 -8.32 5.49 7.01
N GLU A 43 -8.48 6.15 5.87
CA GLU A 43 -8.61 5.60 4.51
C GLU A 43 -7.59 4.48 4.26
N ARG A 44 -8.00 3.26 3.90
CA ARG A 44 -7.10 2.21 3.42
C ARG A 44 -7.51 1.73 2.05
N LEU A 45 -6.53 1.72 1.14
CA LEU A 45 -6.67 1.09 -0.15
C LEU A 45 -6.59 -0.43 0.03
N THR A 46 -7.60 -1.15 -0.46
CA THR A 46 -7.68 -2.61 -0.38
C THR A 46 -7.87 -3.19 -1.77
N LEU A 47 -7.03 -4.15 -2.15
CA LEU A 47 -7.19 -4.90 -3.38
C LEU A 47 -8.33 -5.92 -3.19
N GLN A 48 -9.45 -5.68 -3.85
CA GLN A 48 -10.66 -6.50 -3.71
C GLN A 48 -10.69 -7.64 -4.72
N THR A 49 -10.36 -7.34 -5.97
CA THR A 49 -10.49 -8.28 -7.08
C THR A 49 -9.22 -8.26 -7.92
N ILE A 50 -8.78 -9.44 -8.34
CA ILE A 50 -7.78 -9.60 -9.39
C ILE A 50 -8.34 -10.59 -10.40
N ILE A 51 -8.38 -10.19 -11.66
CA ILE A 51 -8.73 -11.05 -12.78
C ILE A 51 -7.54 -11.02 -13.72
N VAL A 52 -7.09 -12.20 -14.14
CA VAL A 52 -6.03 -12.28 -15.15
C VAL A 52 -6.62 -12.99 -16.35
N LYS A 53 -6.53 -12.33 -17.49
CA LYS A 53 -6.91 -12.85 -18.79
C LYS A 53 -5.63 -13.23 -19.52
N ASP A 54 -5.52 -14.52 -19.84
CA ASP A 54 -4.50 -15.05 -20.71
C ASP A 54 -5.10 -15.14 -22.12
N GLU A 55 -4.52 -14.45 -23.10
CA GLU A 55 -5.05 -14.47 -24.47
C GLU A 55 -4.68 -15.75 -25.24
N ASP A 56 -3.63 -16.45 -24.82
CA ASP A 56 -3.11 -17.61 -25.56
C ASP A 56 -3.67 -18.95 -25.01
N GLY A 57 -4.41 -18.91 -23.90
CA GLY A 57 -5.08 -20.07 -23.32
C GLY A 57 -4.14 -21.14 -22.76
N GLU A 58 -2.84 -20.87 -22.67
CA GLU A 58 -1.83 -21.77 -22.11
C GLU A 58 -1.94 -21.88 -20.58
N GLY A 59 -2.78 -21.06 -19.97
CA GLY A 59 -3.03 -21.05 -18.54
C GLY A 59 -2.02 -20.19 -17.81
N LEU A 60 -2.47 -19.63 -16.69
CA LEU A 60 -1.70 -18.65 -15.95
C LEU A 60 -0.42 -19.24 -15.35
N SER A 61 0.70 -19.03 -16.03
CA SER A 61 2.01 -19.35 -15.49
C SER A 61 2.29 -18.51 -14.26
N GLY A 62 2.79 -19.14 -13.20
CA GLY A 62 3.28 -18.42 -12.01
C GLY A 62 4.44 -17.45 -12.30
N ARG A 63 5.00 -17.43 -13.52
CA ARG A 63 5.93 -16.40 -13.97
C ARG A 63 5.23 -15.06 -14.24
N VAL A 64 4.05 -15.07 -14.87
CA VAL A 64 3.27 -13.86 -15.18
C VAL A 64 2.96 -13.10 -13.89
N TRP A 65 2.48 -13.81 -12.86
CA TRP A 65 2.19 -13.22 -11.55
C TRP A 65 3.38 -12.52 -10.88
N ARG A 66 4.60 -13.03 -11.07
CA ARG A 66 5.80 -12.42 -10.50
C ARG A 66 6.20 -11.13 -11.22
N ARG A 67 5.72 -10.93 -12.46
CA ARG A 67 6.01 -9.75 -13.28
C ARG A 67 5.03 -8.61 -13.05
N VAL A 68 3.83 -8.90 -12.52
CA VAL A 68 2.82 -7.87 -12.24
C VAL A 68 3.38 -6.89 -11.20
N PRO A 69 3.47 -5.58 -11.51
CA PRO A 69 4.14 -4.61 -10.65
C PRO A 69 3.25 -4.10 -9.50
N LEU A 70 2.64 -5.02 -8.73
CA LEU A 70 1.66 -4.69 -7.68
C LEU A 70 2.18 -3.64 -6.70
N SER A 71 3.42 -3.78 -6.23
CA SER A 71 4.02 -2.83 -5.28
C SER A 71 4.16 -1.42 -5.85
N LYS A 72 4.35 -1.28 -7.17
CA LYS A 72 4.46 0.03 -7.82
C LYS A 72 3.07 0.64 -8.03
N VAL A 73 2.08 -0.18 -8.40
CA VAL A 73 0.67 0.24 -8.45
C VAL A 73 0.21 0.74 -7.09
N GLU A 74 0.44 -0.03 -6.02
CA GLU A 74 0.08 0.37 -4.66
C GLU A 74 0.77 1.67 -4.25
N ARG A 75 2.05 1.85 -4.62
CA ARG A 75 2.77 3.09 -4.39
C ARG A 75 2.16 4.27 -5.15
N ALA A 76 1.82 4.08 -6.41
CA ALA A 76 1.18 5.11 -7.23
C ALA A 76 -0.20 5.50 -6.70
N LEU A 77 -0.90 4.56 -6.05
CA LEU A 77 -2.21 4.79 -5.44
C LEU A 77 -2.13 5.27 -3.97
N ALA A 78 -0.94 5.27 -3.35
CA ALA A 78 -0.76 5.68 -1.95
C ALA A 78 -1.31 7.09 -1.65
N PRO A 79 -1.18 8.11 -2.54
CA PRO A 79 -1.73 9.44 -2.30
C PRO A 79 -3.24 9.46 -2.04
N LEU A 80 -4.00 8.48 -2.54
CA LEU A 80 -5.45 8.38 -2.29
C LEU A 80 -5.78 8.27 -0.80
N THR A 81 -4.87 7.69 -0.03
CA THR A 81 -5.02 7.51 1.42
C THR A 81 -4.32 8.59 2.24
N ALA A 82 -3.59 9.50 1.59
CA ALA A 82 -2.82 10.52 2.28
C ALA A 82 -3.74 11.54 2.97
N THR A 83 -3.34 11.96 4.16
CA THR A 83 -3.95 13.05 4.91
C THR A 83 -3.00 14.24 4.89
N ASN A 84 -3.54 15.46 4.87
CA ASN A 84 -2.77 16.72 4.90
C ASN A 84 -1.91 17.01 3.65
N LEU A 85 -2.46 16.79 2.46
CA LEU A 85 -1.81 17.23 1.21
C LEU A 85 -1.95 18.75 1.02
N PRO A 86 -0.97 19.41 0.36
CA PRO A 86 -1.11 20.80 -0.11
C PRO A 86 -2.37 20.99 -0.96
N ALA A 87 -2.99 22.17 -0.90
CA ALA A 87 -4.26 22.47 -1.57
C ALA A 87 -4.38 21.97 -3.04
N PRO A 88 -3.42 22.21 -3.96
CA PRO A 88 -3.55 21.71 -5.33
C PRO A 88 -3.55 20.18 -5.41
N GLN A 89 -2.74 19.51 -4.59
CA GLN A 89 -2.67 18.05 -4.53
C GLN A 89 -3.91 17.45 -3.84
N ALA A 90 -4.43 18.12 -2.81
CA ALA A 90 -5.62 17.70 -2.09
C ALA A 90 -6.85 17.68 -3.01
N GLN A 91 -6.99 18.67 -3.90
CA GLN A 91 -8.08 18.69 -4.87
C GLN A 91 -7.97 17.56 -5.90
N ALA A 92 -6.79 17.37 -6.49
CA ALA A 92 -6.55 16.26 -7.41
C ALA A 92 -6.86 14.91 -6.75
N VAL A 93 -6.37 14.68 -5.53
CA VAL A 93 -6.63 13.45 -4.77
C VAL A 93 -8.12 13.30 -4.41
N ALA A 94 -8.84 14.38 -4.11
CA ALA A 94 -10.28 14.31 -3.85
C ALA A 94 -11.07 13.89 -5.11
N GLU A 95 -10.75 14.46 -6.27
CA GLU A 95 -11.33 14.07 -7.56
C GLU A 95 -11.07 12.60 -7.86
N MET A 96 -9.85 12.13 -7.60
CA MET A 96 -9.51 10.72 -7.74
C MET A 96 -10.29 9.80 -6.80
N ARG A 97 -10.44 10.18 -5.54
CA ARG A 97 -11.17 9.39 -4.55
C ARG A 97 -12.63 9.21 -4.97
N GLU A 98 -13.23 10.26 -5.55
CA GLU A 98 -14.58 10.16 -6.08
C GLU A 98 -14.63 9.23 -7.32
N ALA A 99 -13.64 9.28 -8.21
CA ALA A 99 -13.54 8.33 -9.31
C ALA A 99 -13.38 6.87 -8.83
N PHE A 100 -12.70 6.64 -7.70
CA PHE A 100 -12.54 5.31 -7.09
C PHE A 100 -13.79 4.83 -6.34
N ARG A 101 -14.82 5.66 -6.23
CA ARG A 101 -16.06 5.29 -5.56
C ARG A 101 -16.80 4.24 -6.40
N PRO A 102 -17.19 3.10 -5.81
CA PRO A 102 -17.93 2.08 -6.55
C PRO A 102 -19.32 2.60 -6.89
N THR A 103 -19.71 2.38 -8.15
CA THR A 103 -21.09 2.54 -8.65
C THR A 103 -21.71 1.16 -8.82
N GLU A 104 -23.04 1.07 -8.94
CA GLU A 104 -23.72 -0.21 -9.19
C GLU A 104 -23.22 -0.87 -10.48
N GLU A 105 -23.03 -0.08 -11.53
CA GLU A 105 -22.50 -0.50 -12.84
C GLU A 105 -21.09 -1.11 -12.72
N THR A 106 -20.18 -0.45 -12.00
CA THR A 106 -18.78 -0.92 -11.87
C THR A 106 -18.61 -2.11 -10.94
N THR A 107 -19.65 -2.48 -10.18
CA THR A 107 -19.56 -3.55 -9.18
C THR A 107 -19.87 -4.93 -9.74
N SER A 108 -20.58 -5.00 -10.87
CA SER A 108 -21.12 -6.24 -11.43
C SER A 108 -20.51 -6.62 -12.79
N LEU A 109 -19.39 -6.00 -13.17
CA LEU A 109 -18.72 -6.27 -14.46
C LEU A 109 -18.14 -7.69 -14.49
N THR A 110 -18.49 -8.42 -15.55
CA THR A 110 -17.88 -9.71 -15.92
C THR A 110 -16.55 -9.49 -16.63
N VAL A 111 -15.79 -10.57 -16.85
CA VAL A 111 -14.46 -10.49 -17.51
C VAL A 111 -14.60 -9.94 -18.93
N GLU A 112 -15.62 -10.40 -19.66
CA GLU A 112 -15.89 -9.99 -21.04
C GLU A 112 -16.31 -8.52 -21.11
N GLN A 113 -17.08 -8.05 -20.13
CA GLN A 113 -17.48 -6.65 -20.03
C GLN A 113 -16.34 -5.72 -19.61
N LEU A 114 -15.30 -6.24 -18.95
CA LEU A 114 -14.14 -5.42 -18.57
C LEU A 114 -13.35 -4.98 -19.79
N ASP A 115 -13.18 -5.83 -20.81
CA ASP A 115 -12.50 -5.41 -22.04
C ASP A 115 -13.25 -4.24 -22.68
N GLU A 116 -14.57 -4.41 -22.91
CA GLU A 116 -15.44 -3.38 -23.49
C GLU A 116 -15.45 -2.09 -22.64
N TYR A 117 -15.57 -2.21 -21.32
CA TYR A 117 -15.51 -1.08 -20.40
C TYR A 117 -14.21 -0.29 -20.50
N PHE A 118 -13.09 -0.97 -20.73
CA PHE A 118 -11.80 -0.32 -20.90
C PHE A 118 -11.53 0.20 -22.31
N GLU A 119 -12.25 -0.28 -23.34
CA GLU A 119 -12.17 0.24 -24.71
C GLU A 119 -13.14 1.41 -24.97
N GLU A 120 -14.36 1.37 -24.42
CA GLU A 120 -15.42 2.35 -24.72
C GLU A 120 -15.26 3.68 -23.98
N GLY A 121 -14.73 3.66 -22.76
CA GLY A 121 -14.63 4.88 -21.98
C GLY A 121 -13.47 5.77 -22.44
N SER A 122 -13.53 7.07 -22.18
CA SER A 122 -12.32 7.92 -22.21
C SER A 122 -11.41 7.53 -21.03
N PRO A 123 -10.20 7.00 -21.27
CA PRO A 123 -9.34 6.58 -20.18
C PRO A 123 -9.07 7.77 -19.25
N VAL A 124 -8.96 7.52 -17.95
CA VAL A 124 -8.44 8.53 -17.01
C VAL A 124 -6.90 8.55 -17.13
N ASP A 125 -6.41 8.56 -18.38
CA ASP A 125 -5.03 8.23 -18.78
C ASP A 125 -4.01 9.22 -18.22
N ASP A 126 -4.41 10.46 -17.96
CA ASP A 126 -3.51 11.49 -17.45
C ASP A 126 -3.41 11.50 -15.92
N LEU A 127 -4.13 10.65 -15.18
CA LEU A 127 -4.28 10.82 -13.74
C LEU A 127 -3.11 10.26 -12.93
N ILE A 128 -2.69 9.03 -13.22
CA ILE A 128 -1.49 8.44 -12.60
C ILE A 128 -0.24 9.22 -13.04
N ASP A 129 -0.18 9.63 -14.31
CA ASP A 129 0.93 10.43 -14.83
C ASP A 129 0.97 11.83 -14.21
N ARG A 130 -0.19 12.46 -13.97
CA ARG A 130 -0.26 13.75 -13.26
C ARG A 130 0.16 13.63 -11.80
N ILE A 131 -0.21 12.55 -11.10
CA ILE A 131 0.33 12.28 -9.76
C ILE A 131 1.84 12.07 -9.83
N ARG A 132 2.35 11.25 -10.75
CA ARG A 132 3.79 11.02 -10.91
C ARG A 132 4.55 12.29 -11.24
N SER A 133 3.96 13.18 -12.03
CA SER A 133 4.57 14.45 -12.43
C SER A 133 4.49 15.52 -11.33
N GLU A 134 3.44 15.53 -10.52
CA GLU A 134 3.22 16.55 -9.46
C GLU A 134 3.74 16.09 -8.09
N VAL A 135 3.88 14.80 -7.87
CA VAL A 135 4.54 14.21 -6.71
C VAL A 135 5.97 13.93 -7.15
N PRO A 136 6.96 14.76 -6.77
CA PRO A 136 8.36 14.46 -7.07
C PRO A 136 8.65 13.04 -6.59
N ASP A 137 9.54 12.36 -7.32
CA ASP A 137 10.09 11.00 -7.12
C ASP A 137 10.85 10.90 -5.78
N THR A 138 10.15 11.33 -4.74
CA THR A 138 10.49 11.17 -3.37
C THR A 138 10.21 9.69 -3.19
N PRO A 139 11.23 8.84 -2.94
CA PRO A 139 10.95 7.48 -2.53
C PRO A 139 9.89 7.58 -1.45
N SER A 140 8.79 6.82 -1.57
CA SER A 140 7.74 6.80 -0.56
C SER A 140 8.39 6.48 0.76
N SER A 141 8.85 7.52 1.45
CA SER A 141 9.13 7.45 2.85
C SER A 141 7.79 7.04 3.42
N PRO A 142 7.71 5.93 4.17
CA PRO A 142 6.62 5.80 5.12
C PRO A 142 6.45 7.17 5.81
N PRO A 143 5.22 7.61 6.14
CA PRO A 143 5.00 8.91 6.77
C PRO A 143 6.11 9.09 7.78
N VAL A 144 6.92 10.15 7.65
CA VAL A 144 8.15 10.32 8.42
C VAL A 144 7.72 10.31 9.88
N LEU A 145 7.62 9.11 10.45
CA LEU A 145 7.63 8.86 11.87
C LEU A 145 9.01 9.36 12.18
N ALA A 146 9.08 10.57 12.74
CA ALA A 146 10.31 11.18 13.18
C ALA A 146 11.14 10.06 13.83
N GLU A 147 12.42 9.96 13.44
CA GLU A 147 13.32 8.98 14.04
C GLU A 147 13.05 8.96 15.54
N PRO A 148 12.71 7.79 16.10
CA PRO A 148 12.37 7.72 17.51
C PRO A 148 13.52 8.35 18.29
N ASP A 149 13.24 9.32 19.15
CA ASP A 149 14.30 9.98 19.92
C ASP A 149 15.00 8.92 20.77
N ALA A 150 16.30 8.73 20.55
CA ALA A 150 17.11 7.72 21.24
C ALA A 150 17.10 7.90 22.77
N ALA A 151 16.95 9.13 23.26
CA ALA A 151 16.81 9.40 24.69
C ALA A 151 15.49 8.88 25.26
N SER A 152 14.46 8.73 24.41
CA SER A 152 13.08 8.42 24.82
C SER A 152 12.79 6.92 24.99
N LEU A 153 13.68 6.05 24.52
CA LEU A 153 13.55 4.59 24.59
C LEU A 153 14.34 3.96 25.74
N ARG A 154 14.90 4.77 26.65
CA ARG A 154 15.52 4.25 27.87
C ARG A 154 14.47 3.53 28.73
N PRO A 155 14.81 2.36 29.30
CA PRO A 155 13.88 1.65 30.18
C PRO A 155 13.48 2.54 31.35
N PRO A 156 12.18 2.63 31.69
CA PRO A 156 11.76 3.31 32.91
C PRO A 156 12.31 2.57 34.12
N GLU A 157 12.76 3.32 35.14
CA GLU A 157 13.12 2.74 36.43
C GLU A 157 11.84 2.17 37.07
N GLY A 158 11.64 0.85 36.94
CA GLY A 158 10.51 0.13 37.52
C GLY A 158 9.51 -0.43 36.50
N ARG A 159 8.21 -0.15 36.70
CA ARG A 159 7.13 -0.78 35.95
C ARG A 159 7.02 -0.20 34.53
N LEU A 160 6.88 -1.08 33.54
CA LEU A 160 6.55 -0.68 32.17
C LEU A 160 5.20 0.03 32.13
N THR A 161 5.23 1.31 31.73
CA THR A 161 4.04 2.14 31.54
C THR A 161 3.53 2.04 30.11
N ASP A 162 2.23 2.24 29.91
CA ASP A 162 1.63 2.22 28.58
C ASP A 162 2.16 3.36 27.68
N ALA A 163 2.63 4.46 28.29
CA ALA A 163 3.30 5.55 27.58
C ALA A 163 4.65 5.09 26.98
N PHE A 164 5.44 4.34 27.73
CA PHE A 164 6.67 3.75 27.22
C PHE A 164 6.40 2.70 26.14
N LEU A 165 5.39 1.84 26.34
CA LEU A 165 5.01 0.84 25.34
C LEU A 165 4.50 1.45 24.03
N ARG A 166 3.85 2.62 24.07
CA ARG A 166 3.49 3.38 22.86
C ARG A 166 4.74 3.81 22.08
N LYS A 167 5.74 4.40 22.76
CA LYS A 167 7.02 4.77 22.14
C LYS A 167 7.73 3.57 21.50
N VAL A 168 7.76 2.43 22.19
CA VAL A 168 8.31 1.18 21.65
C VAL A 168 7.50 0.72 20.42
N GLY A 169 6.18 0.85 20.45
CA GLY A 169 5.30 0.53 19.34
C GLY A 169 5.54 1.40 18.10
N ASP A 170 5.76 2.69 18.30
CA ASP A 170 6.03 3.64 17.22
C ASP A 170 7.43 3.39 16.61
N ALA A 171 8.45 3.17 17.44
CA ALA A 171 9.78 2.76 16.98
C ALA A 171 9.74 1.44 16.20
N TYR A 172 8.98 0.45 16.67
CA TYR A 172 8.83 -0.82 15.97
C TYR A 172 8.21 -0.65 14.57
N LYS A 173 7.17 0.19 14.44
CA LYS A 173 6.55 0.48 13.14
C LYS A 173 7.52 1.19 12.20
N TYR A 174 8.32 2.12 12.72
CA TYR A 174 9.34 2.84 11.96
C TYR A 174 10.41 1.88 11.41
N TYR A 175 11.05 1.07 12.26
CA TYR A 175 12.09 0.16 11.78
C TYR A 175 11.55 -0.94 10.85
N ALA A 176 10.30 -1.39 11.08
CA ALA A 176 9.64 -2.33 10.21
C ALA A 176 9.31 -1.73 8.82
N SER A 177 9.01 -0.44 8.73
CA SER A 177 8.66 0.21 7.46
C SER A 177 9.88 0.48 6.57
N ILE A 178 11.07 0.65 7.15
CA ILE A 178 12.33 0.79 6.41
C ILE A 178 13.01 -0.56 6.09
N GLY A 179 12.38 -1.69 6.42
CA GLY A 179 12.88 -3.03 6.08
C GLY A 179 13.98 -3.57 7.00
N ASN A 180 14.25 -2.92 8.13
CA ASN A 180 15.24 -3.38 9.09
C ASN A 180 14.66 -4.43 10.06
N ALA A 181 15.56 -5.07 10.82
CA ALA A 181 15.18 -5.97 11.91
C ALA A 181 14.77 -5.15 13.16
N PRO A 182 13.46 -4.92 13.42
CA PRO A 182 13.04 -3.82 14.30
C PRO A 182 13.51 -3.98 15.74
N ALA A 183 13.55 -5.21 16.24
CA ALA A 183 13.98 -5.49 17.60
C ALA A 183 15.49 -5.31 17.81
N ARG A 184 16.31 -5.47 16.76
CA ARG A 184 17.76 -5.29 16.84
C ARG A 184 18.10 -3.81 16.92
N ASP A 185 17.51 -3.00 16.05
CA ASP A 185 17.80 -1.57 15.99
C ASP A 185 17.30 -0.84 17.24
N ILE A 186 16.11 -1.19 17.73
CA ILE A 186 15.59 -0.66 19.00
C ILE A 186 16.51 -1.05 20.17
N ALA A 187 17.10 -2.25 20.14
CA ALA A 187 17.98 -2.72 21.21
C ALA A 187 19.30 -1.95 21.22
N GLU A 188 19.88 -1.71 20.05
CA GLU A 188 21.07 -0.88 19.86
C GLU A 188 20.81 0.56 20.32
N GLN A 189 19.69 1.13 19.89
CA GLN A 189 19.30 2.49 20.23
C GLN A 189 19.04 2.68 21.73
N ALA A 190 18.35 1.74 22.37
CA ALA A 190 18.04 1.79 23.79
C ALA A 190 19.20 1.27 24.68
N ASN A 191 20.29 0.77 24.09
CA ASN A 191 21.39 0.11 24.77
C ASN A 191 20.94 -0.99 25.74
N VAL A 192 20.05 -1.87 25.26
CA VAL A 192 19.53 -3.02 26.02
C VAL A 192 19.65 -4.31 25.21
N PRO A 193 19.61 -5.49 25.86
CA PRO A 193 19.56 -6.76 25.12
C PRO A 193 18.31 -6.88 24.25
N VAL A 194 18.43 -7.45 23.04
CA VAL A 194 17.30 -7.70 22.10
C VAL A 194 16.15 -8.46 22.76
N ARG A 195 16.46 -9.40 23.66
CA ARG A 195 15.46 -10.15 24.43
C ARG A 195 14.55 -9.23 25.26
N THR A 196 15.09 -8.14 25.79
CA THR A 196 14.33 -7.14 26.55
C THR A 196 13.35 -6.41 25.64
N VAL A 197 13.79 -6.02 24.43
CA VAL A 197 12.91 -5.41 23.42
C VAL A 197 11.79 -6.35 23.01
N HIS A 198 12.08 -7.64 22.78
CA HIS A 198 11.04 -8.63 22.50
C HIS A 198 9.97 -8.70 23.62
N ARG A 199 10.38 -8.60 24.88
CA ARG A 199 9.45 -8.55 26.02
C ARG A 199 8.58 -7.29 26.01
N TRP A 200 9.14 -6.14 25.64
CA TRP A 200 8.38 -4.89 25.49
C TRP A 200 7.38 -4.97 24.35
N VAL A 201 7.79 -5.48 23.19
CA VAL A 201 6.91 -5.68 22.03
C VAL A 201 5.76 -6.63 22.35
N LEU A 202 6.04 -7.74 23.07
CA LEU A 202 5.00 -8.66 23.54
C LEU A 202 4.00 -7.94 24.44
N LYS A 203 4.49 -7.16 25.41
CA LYS A 203 3.61 -6.36 26.30
C LYS A 203 2.80 -5.31 25.55
N ALA A 204 3.38 -4.65 24.55
CA ALA A 204 2.65 -3.71 23.71
C ALA A 204 1.53 -4.41 22.92
N ARG A 205 1.75 -5.63 22.44
CA ARG A 205 0.72 -6.46 21.79
C ARG A 205 -0.38 -6.89 22.75
N GLU A 206 -0.01 -7.39 23.94
CA GLU A 206 -0.97 -7.76 24.99
C GLU A 206 -1.86 -6.58 25.40
N ARG A 207 -1.34 -5.35 25.31
CA ARG A 207 -2.05 -4.10 25.61
C ARG A 207 -2.82 -3.51 24.43
N GLY A 208 -2.80 -4.15 23.27
CA GLY A 208 -3.48 -3.67 22.06
C GLY A 208 -2.82 -2.46 21.38
N ILE A 209 -1.61 -2.08 21.79
CA ILE A 209 -0.86 -0.95 21.19
C ILE A 209 -0.27 -1.36 19.83
N LEU A 210 0.19 -2.62 19.73
CA LEU A 210 0.64 -3.23 18.48
C LEU A 210 -0.34 -4.34 18.05
N PRO A 211 -0.51 -4.55 16.73
CA PRO A 211 -1.31 -5.67 16.25
C PRO A 211 -0.70 -7.00 16.71
N PRO A 212 -1.54 -8.03 16.96
CA PRO A 212 -1.06 -9.35 17.33
C PRO A 212 -0.10 -9.89 16.27
N ALA A 213 0.86 -10.69 16.69
CA ALA A 213 1.74 -11.40 15.75
C ALA A 213 0.85 -12.22 14.82
N ARG A 214 1.01 -12.10 13.49
CA ARG A 214 0.42 -13.08 12.58
C ARG A 214 1.01 -14.43 12.97
N SER A 215 0.19 -15.34 13.45
CA SER A 215 0.60 -16.73 13.57
C SER A 215 0.97 -17.17 12.16
N GLY A 216 2.23 -17.56 11.96
CA GLY A 216 2.63 -18.21 10.74
C GLY A 216 1.68 -19.37 10.50
N ARG A 217 1.13 -19.48 9.29
CA ARG A 217 0.42 -20.66 8.83
C ARG A 217 1.46 -21.79 8.86
N ALA A 218 1.51 -22.52 9.96
CA ALA A 218 2.29 -23.74 10.05
C ALA A 218 1.67 -24.70 9.02
N GLY A 219 2.46 -25.05 8.01
CA GLY A 219 2.14 -26.15 7.10
C GLY A 219 2.24 -27.48 7.81
#